data_AF-A0A941VXR4-F1
#
_entry.id   AF-A0A941VXR4-F1
#
_cell.length_a   1.000
_cell.length_b   1.000
_cell.length_c   1.000
_cell.angle_alpha   90.00
_cell.angle_beta   90.00
_cell.angle_gamma   90.00
#
_symmetry.space_group_name_H-M   'P 1'
#
loop_
_entity.id
_entity.type
_entity.pdbx_description
1 polymer ?
#
loop_
_entity_poly.entity_id
_entity_poly.type
_entity_poly.pdbx_seq_one_letter_code
_entity_poly.pdbx_strand_id
1 'polypeptide(L)'
;MKILVIGLDCAAPELLLGDERLVNLRRLMAMGAWGRLESVIPPITVPAWMCLATSQDPGSLGVYGFRNRTDHSYAGLGIVNSRSIQELAIWDQLAREGKRSVIIGVPPNFPPRKVNGVSVGCFLTPDPKTDQYTHPPEVKDEIAALVGDYEVDVKGFRTGDKAWLRDAIFRMSRKFFTVVRHFAAKGDWDYLQCVDIGLDRVHHGFWRYHDPQHVRHEPDSPFKNVIRD
;
A
#
# COMPACT_ATOMS: atom_id res chain seq x y z
N MET A 1 5.23 -17.64 -16.82
CA MET A 1 4.97 -16.19 -16.95
C MET A 1 4.93 -15.60 -15.55
N LYS A 2 5.53 -14.44 -15.32
CA LYS A 2 5.53 -13.75 -14.03
C LYS A 2 4.75 -12.44 -14.12
N ILE A 3 3.91 -12.15 -13.14
CA ILE A 3 3.11 -10.92 -13.07
C ILE A 3 3.56 -10.09 -11.88
N LEU A 4 3.96 -8.84 -12.13
CA LEU A 4 4.32 -7.87 -11.10
C LEU A 4 3.28 -6.74 -11.08
N VAL A 5 2.64 -6.54 -9.94
CA VAL A 5 1.70 -5.44 -9.67
C VAL A 5 2.32 -4.51 -8.64
N ILE A 6 2.52 -3.25 -9.00
CA ILE A 6 3.04 -2.21 -8.11
C ILE A 6 1.91 -1.20 -7.85
N GLY A 7 1.52 -1.08 -6.59
CA GLY A 7 0.58 -0.09 -6.10
C GLY A 7 1.31 1.08 -5.46
N LEU A 8 0.95 2.29 -5.88
CA LEU A 8 1.35 3.54 -5.24
C LEU A 8 0.09 4.14 -4.63
N ASP A 9 -0.07 4.03 -3.30
CA ASP A 9 -1.30 4.47 -2.65
C ASP A 9 -1.46 5.99 -2.72
N CYS A 10 -2.68 6.47 -2.90
CA CYS A 10 -3.01 7.89 -3.11
C CYS A 10 -2.29 8.56 -4.30
N ALA A 11 -1.79 7.80 -5.28
CA ALA A 11 -1.09 8.36 -6.44
C ALA A 11 -2.03 9.10 -7.39
N ALA A 12 -2.15 10.43 -7.23
CA ALA A 12 -2.92 11.26 -8.14
C ALA A 12 -2.35 11.18 -9.58
N PRO A 13 -3.15 10.77 -10.58
CA PRO A 13 -2.68 10.63 -11.97
C PRO A 13 -2.06 11.90 -12.54
N GLU A 14 -2.54 13.07 -12.12
CA GLU A 14 -2.03 14.39 -12.53
C GLU A 14 -0.57 14.60 -12.12
N LEU A 15 -0.16 14.03 -10.99
CA LEU A 15 1.21 14.14 -10.49
C LEU A 15 2.16 13.17 -11.20
N LEU A 16 1.68 11.98 -11.56
CA LEU A 16 2.50 10.94 -12.15
C LEU A 16 2.57 11.00 -13.68
N LEU A 17 1.41 11.10 -14.35
CA LEU A 17 1.33 10.95 -15.81
C LEU A 17 1.90 12.16 -16.55
N GLY A 18 1.91 13.33 -15.91
CA GLY A 18 2.41 14.60 -16.47
C GLY A 18 3.87 14.91 -16.12
N ASP A 19 4.54 14.12 -15.28
CA ASP A 19 5.89 14.44 -14.81
C ASP A 19 6.97 13.71 -15.61
N GLU A 20 7.68 14.46 -16.46
CA GLU A 20 8.72 13.92 -17.34
C GLU A 20 9.94 13.39 -16.59
N ARG A 21 10.13 13.78 -15.33
CA ARG A 21 11.25 13.32 -14.49
C ARG A 21 11.10 11.85 -14.10
N LEU A 22 9.89 11.29 -14.17
CA LEU A 22 9.59 9.89 -13.86
C LEU A 22 9.95 8.94 -15.02
N VAL A 23 11.23 8.93 -15.42
CA VAL A 23 11.73 8.26 -16.64
C VAL A 23 11.34 6.79 -16.76
N ASN A 24 11.29 6.04 -15.64
CA ASN A 24 10.88 4.64 -15.64
C ASN A 24 9.38 4.47 -15.91
N LEU A 25 8.55 5.34 -15.33
CA LEU A 25 7.11 5.34 -15.60
C LEU A 25 6.83 5.73 -17.06
N ARG A 26 7.53 6.74 -17.57
CA ARG A 26 7.45 7.16 -18.98
C ARG A 26 7.80 6.02 -19.93
N ARG A 27 8.86 5.25 -19.62
CA ARG A 27 9.23 4.07 -20.40
C ARG A 27 8.14 2.99 -20.37
N LEU A 28 7.56 2.69 -19.20
CA LEU A 28 6.46 1.73 -19.08
C LEU A 28 5.23 2.16 -19.88
N MET A 29 4.86 3.45 -19.82
CA MET A 29 3.75 4.02 -20.59
C MET A 29 3.99 3.91 -22.11
N ALA A 30 5.22 4.13 -22.58
CA ALA A 30 5.56 4.05 -24.00
C ALA A 30 5.59 2.61 -24.55
N MET A 31 5.89 1.63 -23.70
CA MET A 31 5.98 0.21 -24.09
C MET A 31 4.68 -0.57 -23.88
N GLY A 32 3.69 0.02 -23.20
CA GLY A 32 2.47 -0.67 -22.78
C GLY A 32 1.20 0.16 -23.04
N ALA A 33 0.16 -0.14 -22.26
CA ALA A 33 -1.10 0.61 -22.28
C ALA A 33 -1.24 1.41 -20.97
N TRP A 34 -1.76 2.63 -21.09
CA TRP A 34 -2.03 3.49 -19.94
C TRP A 34 -3.27 4.35 -20.19
N GLY A 35 -3.93 4.75 -19.11
CA GLY A 35 -5.11 5.58 -19.16
C GLY A 35 -5.62 5.90 -17.76
N ARG A 36 -6.57 6.83 -17.67
CA ARG A 36 -7.30 7.09 -16.42
C ARG A 36 -8.32 5.98 -16.19
N LEU A 37 -8.34 5.44 -14.98
CA LEU A 37 -9.34 4.46 -14.54
C LEU A 37 -10.17 5.07 -13.41
N GLU A 38 -11.44 4.69 -13.35
CA GLU A 38 -12.31 5.02 -12.23
C GLU A 38 -12.03 4.07 -11.06
N SER A 39 -11.91 4.63 -9.85
CA SER A 39 -11.77 3.83 -8.63
C SER A 39 -13.14 3.32 -8.17
N VAL A 40 -13.15 2.52 -7.11
CA VAL A 40 -14.39 2.11 -6.45
C VAL A 40 -15.01 3.28 -5.68
N ILE A 41 -16.31 3.17 -5.40
CA ILE A 41 -17.03 4.11 -4.53
C ILE A 41 -17.40 3.40 -3.23
N PRO A 42 -16.88 3.83 -2.06
CA PRO A 42 -16.00 4.99 -1.85
C PRO A 42 -14.51 4.70 -2.17
N PRO A 43 -13.75 5.69 -2.69
CA PRO A 43 -12.35 5.51 -3.13
C PRO A 43 -11.37 5.53 -1.94
N ILE A 44 -11.57 4.62 -0.99
CA ILE A 44 -10.72 4.46 0.20
C ILE A 44 -9.77 3.30 -0.01
N THR A 45 -8.54 3.43 0.50
CA THR A 45 -7.45 2.44 0.38
C THR A 45 -7.89 0.99 0.52
N VAL A 46 -8.53 0.62 1.64
CA VAL A 46 -8.92 -0.78 1.91
C VAL A 46 -9.90 -1.35 0.87
N PRO A 47 -11.08 -0.73 0.61
CA PRO A 47 -11.96 -1.23 -0.43
C PRO A 47 -11.31 -1.20 -1.81
N ALA A 48 -10.57 -0.16 -2.18
CA ALA A 48 -9.97 -0.06 -3.51
C ALA A 48 -9.02 -1.24 -3.82
N TRP A 49 -8.09 -1.55 -2.91
CA TRP A 49 -7.15 -2.64 -3.13
C TRP A 49 -7.80 -4.02 -3.07
N MET A 50 -8.80 -4.22 -2.21
CA MET A 50 -9.48 -5.51 -2.14
C MET A 50 -10.45 -5.75 -3.29
N CYS A 51 -11.15 -4.72 -3.77
CA CYS A 51 -11.97 -4.83 -4.97
C CYS A 51 -11.10 -5.21 -6.19
N LEU A 52 -9.91 -4.59 -6.32
CA LEU A 52 -8.94 -4.97 -7.34
C LEU A 52 -8.51 -6.45 -7.20
N ALA A 53 -8.25 -6.90 -5.98
CA ALA A 53 -7.73 -8.25 -5.74
C ALA A 53 -8.79 -9.35 -5.90
N THR A 54 -10.05 -9.08 -5.58
CA THR A 54 -11.15 -10.08 -5.55
C THR A 54 -12.14 -9.95 -6.71
N SER A 55 -12.05 -8.88 -7.50
CA SER A 55 -13.05 -8.52 -8.52
C SER A 55 -14.46 -8.34 -7.95
N GLN A 56 -14.57 -7.94 -6.68
CA GLN A 56 -15.84 -7.62 -6.02
C GLN A 56 -16.00 -6.10 -5.87
N ASP A 57 -17.22 -5.64 -5.63
CA ASP A 57 -17.48 -4.24 -5.26
C ASP A 57 -17.51 -4.05 -3.72
N PRO A 58 -17.40 -2.81 -3.21
CA PRO A 58 -17.42 -2.54 -1.77
C PRO A 58 -18.67 -3.06 -1.03
N GLY A 59 -19.81 -3.09 -1.71
CA GLY A 59 -21.07 -3.61 -1.17
C GLY A 59 -21.04 -5.12 -0.98
N SER A 60 -20.57 -5.85 -2.01
CA SER A 60 -20.35 -7.30 -1.94
C SER A 60 -19.34 -7.69 -0.85
N LEU A 61 -18.25 -6.91 -0.71
CA LEU A 61 -17.26 -7.12 0.36
C LEU A 61 -17.76 -6.70 1.75
N GLY A 62 -18.81 -5.89 1.84
CA GLY A 62 -19.26 -5.27 3.09
C GLY A 62 -18.23 -4.30 3.71
N VAL A 63 -17.31 -3.76 2.91
CA VAL A 63 -16.20 -2.92 3.37
C VAL A 63 -16.21 -1.60 2.63
N TYR A 64 -16.39 -0.50 3.36
CA TYR A 64 -16.51 0.86 2.84
C TYR A 64 -15.36 1.78 3.30
N GLY A 65 -14.40 1.24 4.06
CA GLY A 65 -13.28 1.98 4.61
C GLY A 65 -12.61 1.24 5.77
N PHE A 66 -11.94 1.99 6.65
CA PHE A 66 -11.20 1.43 7.79
C PHE A 66 -12.08 0.96 8.93
N ARG A 67 -13.19 1.66 9.16
CA ARG A 67 -14.16 1.36 10.21
C ARG A 67 -15.50 1.13 9.55
N ASN A 68 -16.11 -0.01 9.85
CA ASN A 68 -17.41 -0.40 9.30
C ASN A 68 -18.33 -0.85 10.41
N ARG A 69 -19.63 -0.83 10.16
CA ARG A 69 -20.61 -1.29 11.14
C ARG A 69 -20.39 -2.77 11.42
N THR A 70 -20.41 -3.15 12.69
CA THR A 70 -20.26 -4.55 13.10
C THR A 70 -21.54 -5.34 12.89
N ASP A 71 -22.68 -4.66 12.80
CA ASP A 71 -24.01 -5.22 12.62
C ASP A 71 -24.95 -4.20 11.92
N HIS A 72 -26.24 -4.49 11.90
CA HIS A 72 -27.27 -3.61 11.36
C HIS A 72 -27.71 -2.49 12.32
N SER A 73 -26.98 -2.23 13.40
CA SER A 73 -27.17 -1.08 14.30
C SER A 73 -26.21 0.07 13.95
N TYR A 74 -26.45 1.26 14.51
CA TYR A 74 -25.52 2.40 14.40
C TYR A 74 -24.54 2.48 15.58
N ALA A 75 -24.60 1.53 16.52
CA ALA A 75 -23.89 1.63 17.80
C ALA A 75 -22.43 1.17 17.72
N GLY A 76 -22.10 0.24 16.81
CA GLY A 76 -20.78 -0.40 16.76
C GLY A 76 -20.04 -0.14 15.45
N LEU A 77 -18.80 0.35 15.56
CA LEU A 77 -17.84 0.38 14.46
C LEU A 77 -16.65 -0.53 14.76
N GLY A 78 -16.38 -1.48 13.87
CA GLY A 78 -15.22 -2.38 13.92
C GLY A 78 -14.15 -1.95 12.93
N ILE A 79 -12.88 -2.21 13.27
CA ILE A 79 -11.74 -1.98 12.36
C ILE A 79 -11.64 -3.17 11.40
N VAL A 80 -11.56 -2.88 10.11
CA VAL A 80 -11.34 -3.90 9.07
C VAL A 80 -9.94 -4.46 9.18
N ASN A 81 -9.85 -5.78 9.09
CA ASN A 81 -8.60 -6.51 9.08
C ASN A 81 -8.65 -7.57 7.97
N SER A 82 -7.60 -8.37 7.80
CA SER A 82 -7.54 -9.34 6.69
C SER A 82 -8.66 -10.38 6.73
N ARG A 83 -9.17 -10.71 7.93
CA ARG A 83 -10.27 -11.65 8.16
C ARG A 83 -11.63 -11.05 7.84
N SER A 84 -11.73 -9.76 7.59
CA SER A 84 -12.98 -9.14 7.12
C SER A 84 -13.28 -9.48 5.66
N ILE A 85 -12.29 -9.96 4.90
CA ILE A 85 -12.47 -10.34 3.48
C ILE A 85 -12.48 -11.86 3.39
N GLN A 86 -13.60 -12.42 2.92
CA GLN A 86 -13.82 -13.87 2.82
C GLN A 86 -13.79 -14.37 1.36
N GLU A 87 -13.82 -13.44 0.41
CA GLU A 87 -13.84 -13.69 -1.02
C GLU A 87 -12.46 -14.09 -1.51
N LEU A 88 -12.43 -14.94 -2.54
CA LEU A 88 -11.18 -15.38 -3.17
C LEU A 88 -10.52 -14.19 -3.87
N ALA A 89 -9.28 -13.89 -3.49
CA ALA A 89 -8.45 -12.95 -4.20
C ALA A 89 -7.62 -13.67 -5.29
N ILE A 90 -6.99 -12.89 -6.16
CA ILE A 90 -6.15 -13.40 -7.25
C ILE A 90 -5.08 -14.38 -6.77
N TRP A 91 -4.43 -14.14 -5.63
CA TRP A 91 -3.43 -15.05 -5.07
C TRP A 91 -4.01 -16.37 -4.56
N ASP A 92 -5.28 -16.40 -4.15
CA ASP A 92 -5.97 -17.62 -3.74
C ASP A 92 -6.31 -18.48 -4.97
N GLN A 93 -6.76 -17.84 -6.06
CA GLN A 93 -7.01 -18.53 -7.32
C GLN A 93 -5.72 -19.12 -7.91
N LEU A 94 -4.63 -18.35 -7.88
CA LEU A 94 -3.31 -18.82 -8.31
C LEU A 94 -2.84 -20.02 -7.47
N ALA A 95 -3.05 -19.98 -6.14
CA ALA A 95 -2.68 -21.09 -5.26
C ALA A 95 -3.44 -22.39 -5.60
N ARG A 96 -4.69 -22.32 -6.06
CA ARG A 96 -5.46 -23.50 -6.51
C ARG A 96 -4.85 -24.17 -7.74
N GLU A 97 -4.06 -23.44 -8.52
CA GLU A 97 -3.28 -23.95 -9.65
C GLU A 97 -1.84 -24.32 -9.26
N GLY A 98 -1.51 -24.36 -7.96
CA GLY A 98 -0.17 -24.63 -7.46
C GLY A 98 0.82 -23.50 -7.65
N LYS A 99 0.38 -22.31 -8.09
CA LYS A 99 1.24 -21.14 -8.32
C LYS A 99 1.55 -20.41 -7.04
N ARG A 100 2.69 -19.69 -7.05
CA ARG A 100 3.23 -19.01 -5.87
C ARG A 100 3.06 -17.51 -5.93
N SER A 101 2.64 -16.90 -4.82
CA SER A 101 2.41 -15.45 -4.71
C SER A 101 3.29 -14.82 -3.63
N VAL A 102 3.77 -13.61 -3.91
CA VAL A 102 4.41 -12.72 -2.94
C VAL A 102 3.55 -11.47 -2.82
N ILE A 103 2.98 -11.21 -1.65
CA ILE A 103 2.20 -10.00 -1.37
C ILE A 103 2.87 -9.17 -0.28
N ILE A 104 3.11 -7.88 -0.52
CA ILE A 104 3.85 -7.00 0.40
C ILE A 104 3.09 -5.68 0.57
N GLY A 105 2.60 -5.41 1.78
CA GLY A 105 1.94 -4.13 2.09
C GLY A 105 0.51 -3.98 1.57
N VAL A 106 -0.06 -4.98 0.87
CA VAL A 106 -1.41 -4.93 0.30
C VAL A 106 -2.46 -4.86 1.43
N PRO A 107 -3.33 -3.83 1.52
CA PRO A 107 -4.28 -3.72 2.62
C PRO A 107 -5.66 -4.37 2.28
N PRO A 108 -6.37 -4.93 3.27
CA PRO A 108 -5.94 -5.19 4.64
C PRO A 108 -5.18 -6.51 4.71
N ASN A 109 -3.96 -6.46 5.23
CA ASN A 109 -3.11 -7.63 5.47
C ASN A 109 -2.56 -7.60 6.91
N PHE A 110 -3.49 -7.68 7.87
CA PHE A 110 -3.18 -8.02 9.25
C PHE A 110 -4.37 -8.76 9.87
N PRO A 111 -4.19 -9.92 10.54
CA PRO A 111 -2.96 -10.73 10.52
C PRO A 111 -2.55 -11.10 9.08
N PRO A 112 -1.27 -11.43 8.82
CA PRO A 112 -0.79 -11.73 7.48
C PRO A 112 -1.58 -12.90 6.86
N ARG A 113 -2.04 -12.73 5.62
CA ARG A 113 -2.75 -13.76 4.87
C ARG A 113 -1.84 -14.97 4.64
N LYS A 114 -2.41 -16.17 4.78
CA LYS A 114 -1.74 -17.42 4.46
C LYS A 114 -1.85 -17.67 2.96
N VAL A 115 -0.81 -17.33 2.21
CA VAL A 115 -0.73 -17.51 0.76
C VAL A 115 0.23 -18.64 0.43
N ASN A 116 0.11 -19.26 -0.75
CA ASN A 116 1.14 -20.15 -1.26
C ASN A 116 2.38 -19.32 -1.66
N GLY A 117 3.27 -19.01 -0.71
CA GLY A 117 4.40 -18.11 -0.92
C GLY A 117 4.56 -17.14 0.25
N VAL A 118 4.84 -15.87 -0.02
CA VAL A 118 5.17 -14.88 1.02
C VAL A 118 4.07 -13.83 1.14
N SER A 119 3.71 -13.47 2.37
CA SER A 119 2.84 -12.36 2.70
C SER A 119 3.49 -11.49 3.77
N VAL A 120 3.61 -10.20 3.53
CA VAL A 120 4.15 -9.20 4.45
C VAL A 120 3.07 -8.16 4.72
N GLY A 121 2.85 -7.87 6.00
CA GLY A 121 1.78 -7.03 6.50
C GLY A 121 1.77 -5.62 5.92
N CYS A 122 0.63 -4.96 6.07
CA CYS A 122 0.38 -3.59 5.61
C CYS A 122 0.35 -2.60 6.78
N PHE A 123 0.08 -1.32 6.50
CA PHE A 123 -0.03 -0.25 7.50
C PHE A 123 -1.10 -0.46 8.58
N LEU A 124 -2.00 -1.43 8.42
CA LEU A 124 -2.96 -1.86 9.46
C LEU A 124 -2.36 -2.84 10.47
N THR A 125 -1.11 -3.24 10.30
CA THR A 125 -0.35 -4.02 11.30
C THR A 125 -0.14 -3.13 12.54
N PRO A 126 -0.63 -3.52 13.74
CA PRO A 126 -0.60 -2.67 14.92
C PRO A 126 0.82 -2.31 15.37
N ASP A 127 1.68 -3.31 15.54
CA ASP A 127 3.11 -3.10 15.79
C ASP A 127 3.97 -4.26 15.26
N PRO A 128 4.77 -4.06 14.19
CA PRO A 128 5.61 -5.11 13.63
C PRO A 128 6.70 -5.61 14.60
N LYS A 129 6.99 -4.88 15.68
CA LYS A 129 7.94 -5.34 16.72
C LYS A 129 7.32 -6.45 17.56
N THR A 130 6.07 -6.29 17.99
CA THR A 130 5.40 -7.23 18.90
C THR A 130 4.50 -8.23 18.18
N ASP A 131 3.98 -7.88 17.01
CA ASP A 131 3.06 -8.71 16.26
C ASP A 131 3.78 -9.56 15.19
N GLN A 132 3.16 -10.68 14.84
CA GLN A 132 3.54 -11.48 13.68
C GLN A 132 2.89 -10.86 12.43
N TYR A 133 3.71 -10.24 11.57
CA TYR A 133 3.28 -9.52 10.37
C TYR A 133 3.68 -10.21 9.07
N THR A 134 4.28 -11.41 9.12
CA THR A 134 4.63 -12.18 7.93
C THR A 134 4.02 -13.58 7.91
N HIS A 135 3.85 -14.09 6.69
CA HIS A 135 3.64 -15.50 6.43
C HIS A 135 4.59 -15.93 5.29
N PRO A 136 5.36 -17.02 5.46
CA PRO A 136 5.59 -17.74 6.70
C PRO A 136 6.16 -16.85 7.83
N PRO A 137 6.01 -17.22 9.12
CA PRO A 137 6.48 -16.43 10.27
C PRO A 137 7.98 -16.08 10.24
N GLU A 138 8.81 -16.96 9.71
CA GLU A 138 10.27 -16.83 9.60
C GLU A 138 10.71 -15.73 8.59
N VAL A 139 9.81 -15.30 7.70
CA VAL A 139 10.08 -14.19 6.79
C VAL A 139 10.37 -12.89 7.55
N LYS A 140 9.84 -12.73 8.77
CA LYS A 140 10.14 -11.60 9.65
C LYS A 140 11.64 -11.51 9.97
N ASP A 141 12.30 -12.64 10.22
CA ASP A 141 13.72 -12.69 10.54
C ASP A 141 14.58 -12.37 9.32
N GLU A 142 14.16 -12.85 8.15
CA GLU A 142 14.78 -12.51 6.87
C GLU A 142 14.69 -11.00 6.56
N ILE A 143 13.52 -10.39 6.78
CA ILE A 143 13.36 -8.94 6.62
C ILE A 143 14.22 -8.18 7.63
N ALA A 144 14.26 -8.63 8.90
CA ALA A 144 15.06 -8.00 9.93
C ALA A 144 16.56 -8.05 9.60
N ALA A 145 17.06 -9.16 9.06
CA ALA A 145 18.44 -9.29 8.60
C ALA A 145 18.76 -8.34 7.43
N LEU A 146 17.76 -8.00 6.60
CA LEU A 146 17.92 -7.15 5.42
C LEU A 146 17.88 -5.64 5.74
N VAL A 147 16.93 -5.21 6.58
CA VAL A 147 16.63 -3.78 6.81
C VAL A 147 16.55 -3.36 8.28
N GLY A 148 16.82 -4.28 9.21
CA GLY A 148 16.60 -4.07 10.64
C GLY A 148 15.12 -3.96 10.99
N ASP A 149 14.78 -3.01 11.87
CA ASP A 149 13.38 -2.68 12.15
C ASP A 149 12.62 -2.37 10.85
N TYR A 150 11.49 -3.03 10.61
CA TYR A 150 10.67 -2.82 9.42
C TYR A 150 9.38 -2.07 9.77
N GLU A 151 9.32 -0.80 9.39
CA GLU A 151 8.15 0.04 9.55
C GLU A 151 7.11 -0.26 8.45
N VAL A 152 5.92 -0.71 8.85
CA VAL A 152 4.76 -0.90 7.97
C VAL A 152 3.93 0.37 7.77
N ASP A 153 4.13 1.38 8.62
CA ASP A 153 3.54 2.72 8.55
C ASP A 153 4.37 3.74 9.35
N VAL A 154 4.13 5.03 9.12
CA VAL A 154 4.66 6.12 9.95
C VAL A 154 3.65 6.45 11.06
N LYS A 155 3.87 5.89 12.25
CA LYS A 155 3.05 6.19 13.44
C LYS A 155 3.08 7.70 13.73
N GLY A 156 1.90 8.30 13.92
CA GLY A 156 1.80 9.74 14.20
C GLY A 156 2.06 10.65 12.98
N PHE A 157 1.88 10.16 11.75
CA PHE A 157 2.16 10.94 10.52
C PHE A 157 1.42 12.29 10.41
N ARG A 158 0.36 12.51 11.20
CA ARG A 158 -0.36 13.80 11.30
C ARG A 158 0.37 14.85 12.16
N THR A 159 1.63 14.62 12.49
CA THR A 159 2.50 15.53 13.25
C THR A 159 2.69 16.90 12.58
N GLY A 160 2.98 17.90 13.41
CA GLY A 160 3.45 19.23 12.99
C GLY A 160 4.94 19.27 12.61
N ASP A 161 5.74 18.29 13.07
CA ASP A 161 7.15 18.18 12.68
C ASP A 161 7.29 17.59 11.27
N LYS A 162 7.26 18.47 10.28
CA LYS A 162 7.29 18.11 8.86
C LYS A 162 8.65 17.65 8.37
N ALA A 163 9.74 18.09 8.99
CA ALA A 163 11.08 17.61 8.65
C ALA A 163 11.23 16.14 9.06
N TRP A 164 10.89 15.82 10.32
CA TRP A 164 10.88 14.44 10.79
C TRP A 164 9.94 13.56 9.97
N LEU A 165 8.74 14.06 9.66
CA LEU A 165 7.74 13.31 8.89
C LEU A 165 8.28 12.90 7.51
N ARG A 166 8.86 13.85 6.77
CA ARG A 166 9.49 13.59 5.47
C ARG A 166 10.55 12.50 5.62
N ASP A 167 11.47 12.67 6.56
CA ASP A 167 12.58 11.73 6.72
C ASP A 167 12.09 10.34 7.15
N ALA A 168 11.06 10.27 7.99
CA ALA A 168 10.43 9.02 8.39
C ALA A 168 9.76 8.28 7.22
N ILE A 169 8.99 8.98 6.39
CA ILE A 169 8.34 8.39 5.21
C ILE A 169 9.40 7.88 4.22
N PHE A 170 10.42 8.70 3.93
CA PHE A 170 11.47 8.31 2.97
C PHE A 170 12.30 7.12 3.48
N ARG A 171 12.60 7.04 4.78
CA ARG A 171 13.23 5.84 5.35
C ARG A 171 12.34 4.61 5.22
N MET A 172 11.05 4.72 5.55
CA MET A 172 10.08 3.63 5.43
C MET A 172 9.99 3.13 3.98
N SER A 173 9.76 4.00 3.00
CA SER A 173 9.66 3.62 1.59
C SER A 173 10.96 3.02 1.06
N ARG A 174 12.14 3.52 1.47
CA ARG A 174 13.44 2.89 1.10
C ARG A 174 13.56 1.46 1.60
N LYS A 175 13.14 1.18 2.84
CA LYS A 175 13.11 -0.19 3.39
C LYS A 175 12.08 -1.05 2.68
N PHE A 176 10.86 -0.54 2.46
CA PHE A 176 9.82 -1.22 1.68
C PHE A 176 10.31 -1.66 0.31
N PHE A 177 10.86 -0.76 -0.50
CA PHE A 177 11.38 -1.12 -1.82
C PHE A 177 12.62 -2.03 -1.75
N THR A 178 13.37 -2.01 -0.66
CA THR A 178 14.45 -2.97 -0.43
C THR A 178 13.93 -4.39 -0.23
N VAL A 179 12.88 -4.54 0.57
CA VAL A 179 12.17 -5.81 0.77
C VAL A 179 11.50 -6.29 -0.52
N VAL A 180 10.82 -5.41 -1.27
CA VAL A 180 10.21 -5.77 -2.56
C VAL A 180 11.25 -6.30 -3.54
N ARG A 181 12.38 -5.59 -3.72
CA ARG A 181 13.45 -6.02 -4.63
C ARG A 181 14.07 -7.36 -4.21
N HIS A 182 14.23 -7.59 -2.90
CA HIS A 182 14.75 -8.85 -2.38
C HIS A 182 13.89 -10.04 -2.79
N PHE A 183 12.58 -9.98 -2.54
CA PHE A 183 11.67 -11.06 -2.92
C PHE A 183 11.46 -11.15 -4.44
N ALA A 184 11.49 -10.03 -5.16
CA ALA A 184 11.46 -10.04 -6.62
C ALA A 184 12.67 -10.81 -7.20
N ALA A 185 13.88 -10.54 -6.68
CA ALA A 185 15.13 -11.14 -7.13
C ALA A 185 15.27 -12.62 -6.79
N LYS A 186 14.72 -13.09 -5.65
CA LYS A 186 14.66 -14.52 -5.32
C LYS A 186 13.99 -15.36 -6.41
N GLY A 187 13.05 -14.77 -7.13
CA GLY A 187 12.45 -15.37 -8.31
C GLY A 187 11.51 -16.55 -8.06
N ASP A 188 11.26 -16.92 -6.81
CA ASP A 188 10.39 -18.03 -6.40
C ASP A 188 8.92 -17.59 -6.26
N TRP A 189 8.37 -17.04 -7.35
CA TRP A 189 7.02 -16.49 -7.43
C TRP A 189 6.49 -16.45 -8.87
N ASP A 190 5.18 -16.61 -9.02
CA ASP A 190 4.43 -16.41 -10.27
C ASP A 190 3.71 -15.05 -10.28
N TYR A 191 3.28 -14.58 -9.10
CA TYR A 191 2.63 -13.28 -8.91
C TYR A 191 3.29 -12.52 -7.75
N LEU A 192 3.70 -11.28 -7.99
CA LEU A 192 4.18 -10.36 -6.95
C LEU A 192 3.29 -9.12 -6.96
N GLN A 193 2.67 -8.82 -5.82
CA GLN A 193 1.94 -7.56 -5.64
C GLN A 193 2.49 -6.82 -4.43
N CYS A 194 2.84 -5.56 -4.62
CA CYS A 194 3.27 -4.69 -3.54
C CYS A 194 2.49 -3.37 -3.55
N VAL A 195 2.20 -2.81 -2.37
CA VAL A 195 1.55 -1.50 -2.24
C VAL A 195 2.37 -0.63 -1.29
N ASP A 196 2.94 0.46 -1.82
CA ASP A 196 3.62 1.48 -1.01
C ASP A 196 2.59 2.46 -0.45
N ILE A 197 2.59 2.60 0.88
CA ILE A 197 1.75 3.57 1.61
C ILE A 197 2.45 4.93 1.77
N GLY A 198 3.75 5.02 1.45
CA GLY A 198 4.55 6.22 1.65
C GLY A 198 3.97 7.44 0.94
N LEU A 199 3.54 7.27 -0.31
CA LEU A 199 2.96 8.36 -1.09
C LEU A 199 1.67 8.92 -0.48
N ASP A 200 0.80 8.07 0.07
CA ASP A 200 -0.38 8.51 0.82
C ASP A 200 0.01 9.37 2.04
N ARG A 201 1.04 8.96 2.78
CA ARG A 201 1.54 9.73 3.92
C ARG A 201 2.17 11.05 3.48
N VAL A 202 2.86 11.07 2.33
CA VAL A 202 3.36 12.31 1.72
C VAL A 202 2.20 13.24 1.39
N HIS A 203 1.16 12.76 0.71
CA HIS A 203 0.03 13.59 0.32
C HIS A 203 -0.70 14.14 1.56
N HIS A 204 -1.02 13.30 2.55
CA HIS A 204 -1.62 13.78 3.79
C HIS A 204 -0.73 14.77 4.57
N GLY A 205 0.59 14.56 4.55
CA GLY A 205 1.55 15.37 5.28
C GLY A 205 1.80 16.74 4.65
N PHE A 206 1.78 16.81 3.31
CA PHE A 206 2.41 17.90 2.55
C PHE A 206 1.55 18.53 1.45
N TRP A 207 0.32 18.05 1.18
CA TRP A 207 -0.52 18.60 0.09
C TRP A 207 -0.70 20.11 0.15
N ARG A 208 -0.93 20.66 1.35
CA ARG A 208 -1.11 22.10 1.54
C ARG A 208 0.07 22.95 1.07
N TYR A 209 1.28 22.41 1.11
CA TYR A 209 2.49 23.12 0.66
C TYR A 209 2.69 23.01 -0.85
N HIS A 210 2.12 21.99 -1.46
CA HIS A 210 2.28 21.68 -2.87
C HIS A 210 1.24 22.39 -3.75
N ASP A 211 -0.04 22.34 -3.34
CA ASP A 211 -1.18 22.73 -4.17
C ASP A 211 -1.55 24.22 -3.97
N PRO A 212 -1.38 25.09 -4.98
CA PRO A 212 -1.74 26.50 -4.90
C PRO A 212 -3.25 26.76 -4.69
N GLN A 213 -4.11 25.77 -4.99
CA GLN A 213 -5.56 25.87 -4.79
C GLN A 213 -5.99 25.47 -3.36
N HIS A 214 -5.07 24.94 -2.55
CA HIS A 214 -5.38 24.55 -1.18
C HIS A 214 -5.69 25.78 -0.31
N VAL A 215 -6.79 25.74 0.45
CA VAL A 215 -7.27 26.86 1.31
C VAL A 215 -6.24 27.33 2.35
N ARG A 216 -5.28 26.48 2.71
CA ARG A 216 -4.14 26.80 3.60
C ARG A 216 -2.81 26.73 2.87
N HIS A 217 -2.74 27.17 1.62
CA HIS A 217 -1.51 27.12 0.84
C HIS A 217 -0.43 28.03 1.44
N GLU A 218 0.80 27.51 1.53
CA GLU A 218 1.97 28.22 2.03
C GLU A 218 3.08 28.16 0.95
N PRO A 219 3.12 29.11 -0.01
CA PRO A 219 3.96 29.02 -1.20
C PRO A 219 5.47 29.07 -0.93
N ASP A 220 5.87 29.72 0.18
CA ASP A 220 7.27 29.87 0.58
C ASP A 220 7.73 28.78 1.57
N SER A 221 6.89 27.77 1.81
CA SER A 221 7.24 26.65 2.68
C SER A 221 8.47 25.91 2.16
N PRO A 222 9.44 25.55 3.03
CA PRO A 222 10.56 24.70 2.65
C PRO A 222 10.11 23.30 2.19
N PHE A 223 8.84 22.94 2.40
CA PHE A 223 8.29 21.64 2.05
C PHE A 223 7.48 21.62 0.74
N LYS A 224 7.44 22.72 -0.02
CA LYS A 224 6.65 22.84 -1.25
C LYS A 224 6.97 21.79 -2.33
N ASN A 225 8.21 21.30 -2.34
CA ASN A 225 8.70 20.32 -3.31
C ASN A 225 8.64 18.88 -2.82
N VAL A 226 8.26 18.60 -1.56
CA VAL A 226 8.32 17.23 -0.99
C VAL A 226 7.47 16.21 -1.78
N ILE A 227 6.38 16.62 -2.41
CA ILE A 227 5.56 15.73 -3.26
C ILE A 227 6.27 15.42 -4.59
N ARG A 228 7.11 16.33 -5.07
CA ARG A 228 7.78 16.27 -6.37
C ARG A 228 9.19 15.68 -6.30
N ASP A 229 9.78 15.60 -5.12
CA ASP A 229 11.14 15.07 -4.86
C ASP A 229 11.11 13.58 -4.48
#